data_AF-A0A1V6G1F2-F1
#
_entry.id   AF-A0A1V6G1F2-F1
#
_cell.length_a   1.000
_cell.length_b   1.000
_cell.length_c   1.000
_cell.angle_alpha   90.00
_cell.angle_beta   90.00
_cell.angle_gamma   90.00
#
_symmetry.space_group_name_H-M   'P 1'
#
loop_
_entity.id
_entity.type
_entity.pdbx_description
1 polymer ?
#
loop_
_entity_poly.entity_id
_entity_poly.type
_entity_poly.pdbx_seq_one_letter_code
_entity_poly.pdbx_strand_id
1 'polypeptide(L)' 'MSTQRCTECGGRGIVYIDDCRWYTCPECGGSGYETSDEEAEE' A
#
# COMPACT_ATOMS: atom_id res chain seq x y z
N MET A 1 13.88 1.69 -9.77
CA MET A 1 12.56 1.37 -9.20
C MET A 1 12.08 2.53 -8.36
N SER A 2 11.14 3.32 -8.88
CA SER A 2 10.49 4.40 -8.11
C SER A 2 9.22 3.83 -7.51
N THR A 3 9.32 3.20 -6.34
CA THR A 3 8.13 2.73 -5.61
C THR A 3 7.35 3.94 -5.13
N GLN A 4 6.24 4.27 -5.80
CA GLN A 4 5.41 5.40 -5.42
C GLN A 4 4.62 4.99 -4.16
N ARG A 5 4.63 5.83 -3.12
CA ARG A 5 3.84 5.54 -1.91
C ARG A 5 2.37 5.51 -2.28
N CYS A 6 1.67 4.48 -1.83
CA CYS A 6 0.24 4.38 -2.00
C CYS A 6 -0.40 5.61 -1.37
N THR A 7 -1.07 6.41 -2.20
CA THR A 7 -1.67 7.68 -1.80
C THR A 7 -2.80 7.48 -0.79
N GLU A 8 -3.55 6.39 -0.94
CA GLU A 8 -4.71 6.05 -0.12
C GLU A 8 -4.34 5.71 1.33
N CYS A 9 -3.27 4.93 1.54
CA CYS A 9 -2.76 4.66 2.89
C CYS A 9 -1.54 5.51 3.28
N GLY A 10 -1.12 6.44 2.42
CA GLY A 10 0.04 7.31 2.62
C GLY A 10 1.38 6.58 2.79
N GLY A 11 1.54 5.37 2.25
CA GLY A 11 2.75 4.57 2.46
C GLY A 11 2.65 3.47 3.52
N ARG A 12 1.51 3.34 4.21
CA ARG A 12 1.41 2.49 5.43
C ARG A 12 1.05 1.04 5.15
N GLY A 13 0.39 0.76 4.03
CA GLY A 13 -0.16 -0.56 3.72
C GLY A 13 -1.43 -0.91 4.51
N ILE A 14 -1.85 -0.09 5.46
CA ILE A 14 -3.03 -0.31 6.29
C ILE A 14 -3.84 0.98 6.43
N VAL A 15 -5.14 0.81 6.60
CA VAL A 15 -6.09 1.90 6.85
C VAL A 15 -6.68 1.69 8.24
N TYR A 16 -6.60 2.73 9.07
CA TYR A 16 -7.15 2.73 10.42
C TYR A 16 -8.62 3.12 10.36
N ILE A 17 -9.47 2.29 10.96
CA ILE A 17 -10.89 2.57 11.18
C ILE A 17 -11.06 3.26 12.54
N ASP A 18 -10.36 2.75 13.57
CA ASP A 18 -10.33 3.28 14.94
C ASP A 18 -8.92 3.09 15.52
N ASP A 19 -8.68 3.65 16.71
CA ASP A 19 -7.42 3.51 17.47
C ASP A 19 -6.94 2.05 17.64
N CYS A 20 -7.85 1.08 17.63
CA CYS A 20 -7.55 -0.35 17.78
C CYS A 20 -7.99 -1.22 16.60
N ARG A 21 -8.59 -0.64 15.55
CA ARG A 21 -9.09 -1.40 14.39
C ARG A 21 -8.48 -0.85 13.12
N TRP A 22 -7.80 -1.71 12.39
CA TRP A 22 -7.23 -1.42 11.09
C TRP A 22 -7.48 -2.58 10.13
N TYR A 23 -7.48 -2.28 8.85
CA TYR A 23 -7.56 -3.28 7.79
C TYR A 23 -6.46 -3.02 6.75
N THR A 24 -6.14 -4.06 5.99
CA THR A 24 -5.16 -3.98 4.91
C THR A 24 -5.65 -3.00 3.84
N CYS A 25 -4.79 -2.08 3.42
CA CYS A 25 -5.11 -1.14 2.35
C CYS A 25 -5.40 -1.93 1.07
N PRO A 26 -6.63 -1.84 0.51
CA PRO A 26 -7.04 -2.65 -0.63
C PRO A 26 -6.31 -2.23 -1.91
N GLU A 27 -5.93 -0.96 -2.02
CA GLU A 27 -5.34 -0.36 -3.21
C GLU A 27 -3.93 -0.86 -3.48
N CYS A 28 -3.13 -0.98 -2.41
CA CYS A 28 -1.77 -1.51 -2.50
C CYS A 28 -1.65 -2.95 -1.97
N GLY A 29 -2.78 -3.61 -1.66
CA GLY A 29 -2.80 -4.98 -1.12
C GLY A 29 -1.98 -5.19 0.16
N GLY A 30 -1.76 -4.14 0.97
CA GLY A 30 -0.90 -4.23 2.17
C GLY A 30 0.55 -3.80 2.00
N SER A 31 1.01 -3.56 0.77
CA SER A 31 2.42 -3.24 0.50
C SER A 31 2.81 -1.83 0.93
N GLY A 32 1.85 -0.90 0.97
CA GLY A 32 2.09 0.53 1.23
C GLY A 32 2.62 1.30 0.02
N TYR A 33 2.91 0.62 -1.08
CA TYR A 33 3.42 1.24 -2.30
C TYR A 33 2.59 0.77 -3.49
N GLU A 34 2.35 1.69 -4.42
CA GLU A 34 1.84 1.38 -5.75
C GLU A 34 3.03 0.83 -6.54
N THR A 35 3.02 -0.47 -6.82
CA THR A 35 3.93 -1.05 -7.79
C THR A 35 3.38 -0.65 -9.15
N SER A 36 3.86 0.49 -9.68
CA SER A 36 3.78 0.70 -11.12
C SER A 36 4.49 -0.50 -11.74
N ASP A 37 3.69 -1.36 -12.37
CA ASP A 37 4.08 -2.66 -12.91
C ASP A 37 5.18 -2.46 -13.96
N GLU A 38 6.41 -2.44 -13.48
CA GLU A 38 7.61 -2.66 -14.27
C GLU A 38 8.54 -3.40 -13.33
N GLU A 39 8.54 -4.73 -13.48
CA GLU A 39 9.49 -5.70 -12.95
C GLU A 39 8.97 -6.51 -11.75
N ALA A 40 8.14 -7.50 -12.07
CA ALA A 40 7.92 -8.65 -11.21
C ALA A 40 8.07 -9.97 -11.97
N GLU A 41 9.06 -10.14 -12.84
CA GLU A 41 9.36 -11.48 -13.39
C GLU A 41 10.88 -11.57 -13.73
N GLU A 42 11.70 -12.09 -12.80
CA GLU A 42 12.94 -12.81 -13.14
C GLU A 42 12.68 -14.31 -12.99
#